data_AF-A0A917Y3C0-F1
#
_entry.id   AF-A0A917Y3C0-F1
#
_cell.length_a   1.000
_cell.length_b   1.000
_cell.length_c   1.000
_cell.angle_alpha   90.00
_cell.angle_beta   90.00
_cell.angle_gamma   90.00
#
_symmetry.space_group_name_H-M   'P 1'
#
loop_
_entity.id
_entity.type
_entity.pdbx_description
1 polymer ?
#
loop_
_entity_poly.entity_id
_entity_poly.type
_entity_poly.pdbx_seq_one_letter_code
_entity_poly.pdbx_strand_id
1 'polypeptide(L)'
;MHTYDAQLTLGAPQPLPDEVALDGVEEFLSTICTTTVAWRHEPAAVDYHATEGRSWRNRLSDDGARAARLPTPGTMPATAADEDPDAADASARGTANELVLALYDRIPLDSLKLDGNRRLFDQLVAWDPER
;
A
#
# COMPACT_ATOMS: atom_id res chain seq x y z
N MET A 1 12.82 -14.65 13.31
CA MET A 1 14.06 -14.36 12.56
C MET A 1 13.73 -14.32 11.09
N HIS A 2 13.10 -13.24 10.64
CA HIS A 2 13.11 -12.84 9.24
C HIS A 2 14.26 -11.83 9.11
N THR A 3 15.02 -11.94 8.04
CA THR A 3 16.34 -11.32 7.81
C THR A 3 16.32 -9.79 7.86
N TYR A 4 16.28 -9.17 9.04
CA TYR A 4 16.20 -7.70 9.15
C TYR A 4 17.00 -7.06 10.31
N ASP A 5 17.99 -7.75 10.87
CA ASP A 5 19.00 -7.11 11.74
C ASP A 5 20.40 -7.30 11.16
N ALA A 6 20.67 -6.61 10.05
CA ALA A 6 22.03 -6.45 9.53
C ALA A 6 22.12 -5.26 8.57
N GLN A 7 22.01 -4.02 9.09
CA GLN A 7 22.75 -2.85 8.61
C GLN A 7 22.40 -1.60 9.43
N LEU A 8 23.07 -1.45 10.58
CA LEU A 8 23.19 -0.14 11.23
C LEU A 8 24.61 0.04 11.75
N THR A 9 25.55 0.01 10.81
CA THR A 9 26.91 0.48 11.02
C THR A 9 27.31 1.35 9.83
N LEU A 10 27.22 2.67 10.02
CA LEU A 10 28.01 3.72 9.33
C LEU A 10 27.80 3.88 7.81
N GLY A 11 26.91 4.80 7.41
CA GLY A 11 26.77 5.32 6.04
C GLY A 11 25.35 5.79 5.78
N ALA A 12 25.15 6.82 4.94
CA ALA A 12 23.81 7.30 4.61
C ALA A 12 22.90 6.12 4.19
N PRO A 13 21.64 6.05 4.65
CA PRO A 13 20.76 4.93 4.31
C PRO A 13 20.65 4.82 2.80
N GLN A 14 21.22 3.76 2.24
CA GLN A 14 21.17 3.48 0.82
C GLN A 14 19.79 2.89 0.50
N PRO A 15 19.16 3.25 -0.62
CA PRO A 15 17.88 2.67 -1.00
C PRO A 15 17.99 1.14 -1.03
N LEU A 16 16.94 0.48 -0.52
CA LEU A 16 16.82 -0.97 -0.58
C LEU A 16 16.86 -1.43 -2.05
N PRO A 17 17.39 -2.63 -2.35
CA PRO A 17 17.21 -3.22 -3.67
C PRO A 17 15.73 -3.30 -4.02
N ASP A 18 15.38 -3.01 -5.28
CA ASP A 18 13.98 -2.88 -5.73
C ASP A 18 13.10 -4.05 -5.31
N GLU A 19 13.55 -5.30 -5.52
CA GLU A 19 12.80 -6.50 -5.11
C GLU A 19 12.57 -6.57 -3.60
N VAL A 20 13.56 -6.15 -2.79
CA VAL A 20 13.44 -6.13 -1.33
C VAL A 20 12.44 -5.05 -0.89
N ALA A 21 12.45 -3.88 -1.53
CA ALA A 21 11.49 -2.82 -1.25
C ALA A 21 10.07 -3.25 -1.64
N LEU A 22 9.91 -3.89 -2.81
CA LEU A 22 8.64 -4.43 -3.30
C LEU A 22 8.06 -5.50 -2.38
N ASP A 23 8.90 -6.42 -1.91
CA ASP A 23 8.50 -7.45 -0.96
C ASP A 23 8.16 -6.83 0.42
N GLY A 24 8.86 -5.76 0.82
CA GLY A 24 8.56 -4.99 2.01
C GLY A 24 7.19 -4.28 1.97
N VAL A 25 6.78 -3.74 0.82
CA VAL A 25 5.43 -3.18 0.63
C VAL A 25 4.37 -4.27 0.78
N GLU A 26 4.55 -5.42 0.13
CA GLU A 26 3.60 -6.53 0.20
C GLU A 26 3.47 -7.11 1.61
N GLU A 27 4.60 -7.29 2.29
CA GLU A 27 4.64 -7.75 3.68
C GLU A 27 3.90 -6.77 4.60
N PHE A 28 4.18 -5.48 4.52
CA PHE A 28 3.49 -4.48 5.34
C PHE A 28 1.97 -4.51 5.12
N LEU A 29 1.52 -4.53 3.86
CA LEU A 29 0.09 -4.53 3.55
C LEU A 29 -0.61 -5.82 4.03
N SER A 30 0.07 -6.97 3.92
CA SER A 30 -0.47 -8.26 4.36
C SER A 30 -0.42 -8.47 5.88
N THR A 31 0.54 -7.88 6.58
CA THR A 31 0.72 -8.05 8.02
C THR A 31 0.00 -6.95 8.82
N ILE A 32 0.17 -5.69 8.43
CA ILE A 32 -0.32 -4.52 9.18
C ILE A 32 -1.68 -4.07 8.66
N CYS A 33 -1.85 -3.99 7.34
CA CYS A 33 -3.09 -3.51 6.72
C CYS A 33 -4.13 -4.63 6.50
N THR A 34 -3.98 -5.78 7.16
CA THR A 34 -4.93 -6.88 7.11
C THR A 34 -5.45 -7.18 8.50
N THR A 35 -6.72 -6.85 8.75
CA THR A 35 -7.35 -6.98 10.07
C THR A 35 -8.83 -7.34 9.94
N THR A 36 -9.40 -7.98 10.96
CA THR A 36 -10.85 -8.23 11.07
C THR A 36 -11.57 -7.14 11.86
N VAL A 37 -10.84 -6.14 12.36
CA VAL A 37 -11.45 -4.98 13.03
C VAL A 37 -12.23 -4.21 11.98
N ALA A 38 -13.46 -3.82 12.27
CA ALA A 38 -14.33 -3.14 11.32
C ALA A 38 -13.78 -1.75 10.94
N TRP A 39 -13.78 -1.46 9.65
CA TRP A 39 -13.61 -0.10 9.14
C TRP A 39 -14.84 0.72 9.51
N ARG A 40 -14.62 1.86 10.20
CA ARG A 40 -15.72 2.68 10.76
C ARG A 40 -16.25 3.75 9.79
N HIS A 41 -15.67 3.84 8.60
CA HIS A 41 -16.09 4.76 7.56
C HIS A 41 -16.78 4.00 6.42
N GLU A 42 -17.17 4.72 5.37
CA GLU A 42 -17.74 4.09 4.17
C GLU A 42 -16.73 3.09 3.58
N PRO A 43 -17.20 1.92 3.10
CA PRO A 43 -16.34 0.96 2.43
C PRO A 43 -15.55 1.63 1.31
N ALA A 44 -14.26 1.31 1.21
CA ALA A 44 -13.35 1.98 0.28
C ALA A 44 -12.22 1.05 -0.18
N ALA A 45 -11.63 1.38 -1.33
CA ALA A 45 -10.44 0.73 -1.87
C ALA A 45 -9.31 1.74 -2.06
N VAL A 46 -8.10 1.38 -1.60
CA VAL A 46 -6.89 2.18 -1.75
C VAL A 46 -5.83 1.40 -2.51
N ASP A 47 -5.35 1.97 -3.61
CA ASP A 47 -4.30 1.37 -4.43
C ASP A 47 -2.92 1.94 -4.14
N TYR A 48 -1.92 1.06 -4.12
CA TYR A 48 -0.51 1.39 -3.97
C TYR A 48 0.21 0.96 -5.24
N HIS A 49 0.84 1.90 -5.94
CA HIS A 49 1.50 1.66 -7.23
C HIS A 49 3.00 1.94 -7.14
N ALA A 50 3.80 0.87 -7.17
CA ALA A 50 5.25 0.99 -7.32
C ALA A 50 5.61 1.26 -8.78
N THR A 51 6.54 2.19 -9.02
CA THR A 51 7.05 2.50 -10.37
C THR A 51 7.80 1.34 -11.01
N GLU A 52 8.27 0.40 -10.20
CA GLU A 52 8.98 -0.84 -10.55
C GLU A 52 8.02 -1.92 -11.09
N GLY A 53 6.71 -1.63 -11.16
CA GLY A 53 5.75 -2.39 -11.94
C GLY A 53 4.79 -3.29 -11.14
N ARG A 54 4.89 -3.32 -9.81
CA ARG A 54 3.90 -3.99 -8.95
C ARG A 54 2.87 -3.00 -8.42
N SER A 55 1.68 -3.49 -8.17
CA SER A 55 0.60 -2.72 -7.55
C SER A 55 -0.20 -3.58 -6.61
N TRP A 56 -0.77 -2.97 -5.59
CA TRP A 56 -1.57 -3.64 -4.57
C TRP A 56 -2.80 -2.82 -4.27
N ARG A 57 -3.86 -3.51 -3.85
CA ARG A 57 -5.09 -2.90 -3.38
C ARG A 57 -5.33 -3.31 -1.94
N ASN A 58 -5.67 -2.34 -1.11
CA ASN A 58 -6.25 -2.57 0.21
C ASN A 58 -7.75 -2.24 0.17
N ARG A 59 -8.60 -3.23 0.43
CA ARG A 59 -10.06 -3.05 0.54
C ARG A 59 -10.45 -2.94 2.00
N LEU A 60 -11.27 -1.94 2.32
CA LEU A 60 -11.74 -1.59 3.66
C LEU A 60 -13.26 -1.78 3.72
N SER A 61 -13.73 -2.56 4.67
CA SER A 61 -15.15 -2.81 4.91
C SER A 61 -15.45 -3.03 6.39
N ASP A 62 -16.72 -3.27 6.71
CA ASP A 62 -17.17 -3.68 8.04
C ASP A 62 -16.55 -5.02 8.50
N ASP A 63 -16.13 -5.88 7.57
CA ASP A 63 -15.33 -7.10 7.83
C ASP A 63 -13.83 -6.82 8.09
N GLY A 64 -13.42 -5.56 7.97
CA GLY A 64 -12.08 -5.05 8.18
C GLY A 64 -11.30 -4.77 6.91
N ALA A 65 -9.99 -5.03 6.93
CA ALA A 65 -9.09 -4.68 5.83
C ALA A 65 -8.45 -5.92 5.19
N ARG A 66 -8.35 -5.93 3.87
CA ARG A 66 -7.72 -7.00 3.09
C ARG A 66 -6.86 -6.40 1.98
N ALA A 67 -5.58 -6.73 2.01
CA ALA A 67 -4.66 -6.40 0.93
C ALA A 67 -4.56 -7.54 -0.10
N ALA A 68 -4.47 -7.20 -1.38
CA ALA A 68 -4.20 -8.13 -2.46
C ALA A 68 -3.34 -7.48 -3.54
N ARG A 69 -2.51 -8.28 -4.21
CA ARG A 69 -1.73 -7.84 -5.38
C ARG A 69 -2.66 -7.63 -6.57
N LEU A 70 -2.51 -6.49 -7.25
CA LEU A 70 -3.20 -6.22 -8.51
C LEU A 70 -2.43 -6.88 -9.67
N PRO A 71 -3.15 -7.41 -10.68
CA PRO A 71 -2.50 -7.94 -11.87
C PRO A 71 -1.74 -6.83 -12.61
N THR A 72 -0.57 -7.17 -13.16
CA THR A 72 0.21 -6.22 -13.95
C THR A 72 -0.59 -5.76 -15.17
N PRO A 73 -0.65 -4.45 -15.47
CA PRO A 73 -1.31 -3.94 -16.67
C PRO A 73 -0.79 -4.65 -17.93
N GLY A 74 -1.70 -5.22 -18.72
CA GLY A 74 -1.37 -6.01 -19.93
C GLY A 74 -1.40 -7.53 -19.77
N THR A 75 -1.65 -8.06 -18.56
CA THR A 75 -1.86 -9.51 -18.33
C THR A 75 -3.34 -9.89 -18.24
N MET A 76 -4.26 -8.93 -18.14
CA MET A 76 -5.70 -9.18 -18.16
C MET A 76 -6.23 -9.29 -19.61
N PRO A 77 -7.16 -10.22 -19.91
CA PRO A 77 -7.88 -10.21 -21.17
C PRO A 77 -8.61 -8.88 -21.36
N ALA A 78 -8.68 -8.39 -22.61
CA ALA A 78 -9.19 -7.06 -22.99
C ALA A 78 -10.71 -6.86 -22.84
N THR A 79 -11.33 -7.34 -21.76
CA THR A 79 -12.78 -7.28 -21.52
C THR A 79 -13.09 -6.67 -20.16
N ALA A 80 -12.92 -5.35 -20.03
CA ALA A 80 -13.64 -4.51 -19.06
C ALA A 80 -13.24 -3.05 -19.32
N ALA A 81 -13.80 -2.47 -20.38
CA ALA A 81 -13.74 -1.04 -20.66
C ALA A 81 -15.14 -0.47 -20.52
N ASP A 82 -15.72 -0.63 -19.35
CA ASP A 82 -16.93 0.05 -18.88
C ASP A 82 -16.79 0.12 -17.36
N GLU A 83 -16.77 1.34 -16.82
CA GLU A 83 -16.71 1.74 -15.41
C GLU A 83 -16.47 0.58 -14.43
N ASP A 84 -15.19 0.31 -14.12
CA ASP A 84 -14.80 -0.79 -13.24
C ASP A 84 -15.37 -0.53 -11.84
N PRO A 85 -16.32 -1.34 -11.33
CA PRO A 85 -16.76 -1.26 -9.93
C PRO A 85 -15.64 -1.63 -8.95
N ASP A 86 -14.49 -2.06 -9.48
CA ASP A 86 -13.21 -2.26 -8.80
C ASP A 86 -12.24 -1.07 -9.09
N ALA A 87 -12.73 0.14 -9.36
CA ALA A 87 -11.87 1.33 -9.34
C ALA A 87 -11.53 1.70 -7.89
N ALA A 88 -10.26 1.99 -7.60
CA ALA A 88 -9.87 2.46 -6.27
C ALA A 88 -10.35 3.89 -6.01
N ASP A 89 -10.84 4.14 -4.80
CA ASP A 89 -11.31 5.45 -4.36
C ASP A 89 -10.15 6.43 -4.12
N ALA A 90 -8.98 5.90 -3.80
CA ALA A 90 -7.73 6.66 -3.69
C ALA A 90 -6.55 5.82 -4.15
N SER A 91 -5.48 6.49 -4.59
CA SER A 91 -4.23 5.80 -4.90
C SER A 91 -3.00 6.59 -4.45
N ALA A 92 -1.95 5.86 -4.09
CA ALA A 92 -0.63 6.38 -3.78
C ALA A 92 0.40 5.76 -4.73
N ARG A 93 1.26 6.60 -5.31
CA ARG A 93 2.27 6.18 -6.29
C ARG A 93 3.64 6.76 -5.96
N GLY A 94 4.65 5.91 -6.02
CA GLY A 94 6.06 6.26 -5.85
C GLY A 94 6.94 5.07 -6.22
N THR A 95 8.24 5.19 -5.97
CA THR A 95 9.14 4.02 -5.94
C THR A 95 8.72 3.06 -4.84
N ALA A 96 9.10 1.79 -4.98
CA ALA A 96 8.90 0.79 -3.94
C ALA A 96 9.54 1.22 -2.61
N ASN A 97 10.70 1.88 -2.69
CA ASN A 97 11.39 2.42 -1.53
C ASN A 97 10.63 3.57 -0.86
N GLU A 98 10.08 4.51 -1.63
CA GLU A 98 9.26 5.58 -1.06
C GLU A 98 7.96 5.03 -0.45
N LEU A 99 7.32 4.06 -1.11
CA LEU A 99 6.11 3.41 -0.60
C LEU A 99 6.37 2.71 0.73
N VAL A 100 7.40 1.88 0.82
CA VAL A 100 7.71 1.17 2.07
C VAL A 100 8.09 2.14 3.18
N LEU A 101 8.87 3.19 2.88
CA LEU A 101 9.22 4.20 3.87
C LEU A 101 7.99 4.99 4.35
N ALA A 102 7.05 5.32 3.46
CA ALA A 102 5.82 6.00 3.84
C ALA A 102 4.90 5.10 4.69
N LEU A 103 4.79 3.82 4.36
CA LEU A 103 4.02 2.84 5.13
C LEU A 103 4.56 2.66 6.55
N TYR A 104 5.88 2.69 6.73
CA TYR A 104 6.54 2.65 8.03
C TYR A 104 6.64 4.03 8.73
N ASP A 105 5.94 5.05 8.22
CA ASP A 105 5.94 6.43 8.75
C ASP A 105 7.36 7.01 8.89
N ARG A 106 8.25 6.71 7.92
CA ARG A 106 9.63 7.22 7.85
C ARG A 106 9.75 8.45 6.96
N ILE A 107 8.83 8.62 6.03
CA ILE A 107 8.66 9.84 5.21
C ILE A 107 7.18 10.22 5.19
N PRO A 108 6.83 11.50 5.02
CA PRO A 108 5.42 11.89 4.97
C PRO A 108 4.76 11.32 3.72
N LEU A 109 3.51 10.87 3.85
CA LEU A 109 2.74 10.27 2.77
C LEU A 109 2.56 11.22 1.57
N ASP A 110 2.49 12.53 1.82
CA ASP A 110 2.43 13.58 0.80
C ASP A 110 3.71 13.67 -0.08
N SER A 111 4.78 12.94 0.28
CA SER A 111 5.94 12.76 -0.61
C SER A 111 5.60 11.89 -1.83
N LEU A 112 4.55 11.07 -1.74
CA LEU A 112 4.05 10.24 -2.84
C LEU A 112 3.10 11.03 -3.72
N LYS A 113 2.91 10.57 -4.96
CA LYS A 113 1.82 11.05 -5.81
C LYS A 113 0.50 10.44 -5.32
N LEU A 114 -0.35 11.26 -4.71
CA LEU A 114 -1.68 10.88 -4.24
C LEU A 114 -2.78 11.32 -5.22
N ASP A 115 -3.68 10.40 -5.57
CA ASP A 115 -4.84 10.62 -6.44
C ASP A 115 -6.14 10.13 -5.78
N GLY A 116 -7.30 10.57 -6.29
CA GLY A 116 -8.62 10.28 -5.70
C GLY A 116 -8.89 10.95 -4.35
N ASN A 117 -9.64 10.26 -3.48
CA ASN A 117 -10.07 10.75 -2.18
C ASN A 117 -8.97 10.65 -1.12
N ARG A 118 -8.09 11.66 -1.06
CA ARG A 118 -6.94 11.69 -0.14
C ARG A 118 -7.30 11.58 1.34
N ARG A 119 -8.51 11.97 1.74
CA ARG A 119 -8.99 11.84 3.12
C ARG A 119 -9.00 10.39 3.59
N LEU A 120 -9.09 9.41 2.69
CA LEU A 120 -9.00 7.99 3.04
C LEU A 120 -7.66 7.64 3.69
N PHE A 121 -6.57 8.29 3.31
CA PHE A 121 -5.27 8.07 3.93
C PHE A 121 -5.22 8.60 5.36
N ASP A 122 -5.79 9.78 5.61
CA ASP A 122 -5.91 10.32 6.98
C ASP A 122 -6.75 9.41 7.87
N GLN A 123 -7.85 8.88 7.32
CA GLN A 123 -8.72 7.93 8.02
C GLN A 123 -7.99 6.61 8.32
N LEU A 124 -7.19 6.10 7.37
CA LEU A 124 -6.39 4.89 7.56
C LEU A 124 -5.34 5.06 8.65
N VAL A 125 -4.66 6.21 8.71
CA VAL A 125 -3.67 6.51 9.76
C VAL A 125 -4.33 6.70 11.12
N ALA A 126 -5.50 7.34 11.16
CA ALA A 126 -6.26 7.52 12.40
C ALA A 126 -6.96 6.23 12.86
N TRP A 127 -7.09 5.23 11.99
CA TRP A 127 -7.71 3.97 12.31
C TRP A 127 -6.74 3.10 13.08
N ASP A 128 -7.01 2.98 14.38
CA ASP A 128 -6.27 2.14 15.30
C ASP A 128 -7.04 0.81 15.49
N PRO A 129 -6.64 -0.28 14.80
CA PRO A 129 -7.28 -1.58 14.95
C PRO A 129 -6.92 -2.28 16.27
N GLU A 130 -5.92 -1.80 17.01
CA GLU A 130 -5.47 -2.41 18.28
C GLU A 130 -6.18 -1.84 19.51
N ARG A 131 -7.08 -0.86 19.33
CA ARG A 131 -7.79 -0.16 20.42
C ARG A 131 -9.17 -0.71 20.79
#